data_AF-A0A7C3UGN4-F1
#
_entry.id   AF-A0A7C3UGN4-F1
#
_cell.length_a   1.000
_cell.length_b   1.000
_cell.length_c   1.000
_cell.angle_alpha   90.00
_cell.angle_beta   90.00
_cell.angle_gamma   90.00
#
_symmetry.space_group_name_H-M   'P 1'
#
loop_
_entity.id
_entity.type
_entity.pdbx_description
1 polymer ?
#
loop_
_entity_poly.entity_id
_entity_poly.type
_entity_poly.pdbx_seq_one_letter_code
_entity_poly.pdbx_strand_id
1 'polypeptide(L)'
;MVAIQKYRRQLLSINRIKCAVEESKMRFLITNMDGFRNKGCEASLKAIVNGIRNLDGDAEFKIFTWTPEYDVLWVGENRNASFLTVPFRGFFPLLGNKILSRPWQYRLIGKLGMSESIKNGMEAFQWADVVLSTGGDIFSSTYPGLFLRLIPIKVAASYKKPVILLGHSIGPFEKENEYKAFKKAMKHGNLSVLSI
;
A
#
# COMPACT_ATOMS: atom_id res chain seq x y z
N MET A 1 14.68 -6.10 14.99
CA MET A 1 13.99 -6.13 16.31
C MET A 1 13.80 -4.74 16.96
N VAL A 2 14.76 -3.81 16.84
CA VAL A 2 14.71 -2.48 17.48
C VAL A 2 13.63 -1.54 16.88
N ALA A 3 13.40 -1.59 15.57
CA ALA A 3 12.39 -0.75 14.91
C ALA A 3 10.95 -1.09 15.33
N ILE A 4 10.65 -2.38 15.50
CA ILE A 4 9.34 -2.86 15.98
C ILE A 4 9.11 -2.43 17.44
N GLN A 5 10.13 -2.51 18.30
CA GLN A 5 10.02 -1.99 19.67
C GLN A 5 9.87 -0.47 19.72
N LYS A 6 10.53 0.28 18.83
CA LYS A 6 10.39 1.74 18.72
C LYS A 6 8.97 2.13 18.28
N TYR A 7 8.41 1.40 17.31
CA TYR A 7 7.01 1.56 16.88
C TYR A 7 6.04 1.17 18.00
N ARG A 8 6.32 0.09 18.74
CA ARG A 8 5.54 -0.33 19.91
C ARG A 8 5.54 0.76 20.99
N ARG A 9 6.67 1.43 21.25
CA ARG A 9 6.72 2.57 22.20
C ARG A 9 5.95 3.80 21.72
N GLN A 10 5.99 4.13 20.42
CA GLN A 10 5.18 5.21 19.84
C GLN A 10 3.68 4.89 19.88
N LEU A 11 3.29 3.64 19.61
CA LEU A 11 1.92 3.17 19.74
C LEU A 11 1.46 3.14 21.20
N LEU A 12 2.33 2.73 22.13
CA LEU A 12 2.05 2.71 23.57
C LEU A 12 1.95 4.11 24.19
N SER A 13 2.69 5.11 23.70
CA SER A 13 2.51 6.51 24.16
C SER A 13 1.20 7.12 23.69
N ILE A 14 0.66 6.65 22.55
CA ILE A 14 -0.68 7.01 22.06
C ILE A 14 -1.77 6.25 22.83
N ASN A 15 -1.49 5.02 23.27
CA ASN A 15 -2.45 4.17 23.99
C ASN A 15 -2.66 4.50 25.48
N ARG A 16 -1.91 5.43 26.09
CA ARG A 16 -2.22 5.90 27.47
C ARG A 16 -3.53 6.69 27.59
N ILE A 17 -4.20 6.99 26.47
CA ILE A 17 -5.55 7.58 26.42
C ILE A 17 -6.65 6.49 26.32
N LYS A 18 -6.29 5.21 26.12
CA LYS A 18 -7.23 4.10 25.85
C LYS A 18 -7.48 3.18 27.05
N CYS A 19 -8.06 3.69 28.14
CA CYS A 19 -8.75 2.79 29.10
C CYS A 19 -10.20 2.47 28.71
N ALA A 20 -10.70 2.97 27.56
CA ALA A 20 -12.07 2.75 27.12
C ALA A 20 -12.23 2.70 25.59
N VAL A 21 -11.20 2.28 24.85
CA VAL A 21 -11.34 1.98 23.42
C VAL A 21 -11.16 0.48 23.30
N GLU A 22 -12.29 -0.22 23.13
CA GLU A 22 -12.39 -1.54 22.49
C GLU A 22 -11.16 -1.77 21.60
N GLU A 23 -10.41 -2.86 21.82
CA GLU A 23 -9.18 -3.15 21.06
C GLU A 23 -9.48 -3.16 19.56
N SER A 24 -9.31 -1.98 18.95
CA SER A 24 -9.77 -1.75 17.59
C SER A 24 -8.85 -2.51 16.64
N LYS A 25 -9.39 -3.56 16.04
CA LYS A 25 -8.81 -4.34 14.94
C LYS A 25 -8.00 -3.47 13.98
N MET A 26 -6.72 -3.77 13.78
CA MET A 26 -5.89 -3.01 12.84
C MET A 26 -6.21 -3.37 11.39
N ARG A 27 -6.34 -2.34 10.54
CA ARG A 27 -6.66 -2.51 9.11
C ARG A 27 -5.49 -2.12 8.23
N PHE A 28 -5.01 -3.08 7.44
CA PHE A 28 -3.89 -2.92 6.52
C PHE A 28 -4.36 -2.91 5.06
N LEU A 29 -3.92 -1.90 4.31
CA LEU A 29 -4.04 -1.89 2.86
C LEU A 29 -2.68 -2.22 2.23
N ILE A 30 -2.59 -3.35 1.53
CA ILE A 30 -1.39 -3.78 0.83
C ILE A 30 -1.45 -3.32 -0.62
N THR A 31 -0.39 -2.67 -1.07
CA THR A 31 -0.29 -2.04 -2.39
C THR A 31 0.99 -2.46 -3.10
N ASN A 32 1.05 -2.19 -4.40
CA ASN A 32 2.20 -2.48 -5.27
C ASN A 32 2.59 -3.97 -5.40
N MET A 33 1.70 -4.85 -4.95
CA MET A 33 1.75 -6.29 -5.17
C MET A 33 1.21 -6.64 -6.57
N ASP A 34 1.95 -7.43 -7.34
CA ASP A 34 1.56 -7.78 -8.72
C ASP A 34 0.58 -8.96 -8.82
N GLY A 35 0.49 -9.77 -7.77
CA GLY A 35 -0.44 -10.90 -7.67
C GLY A 35 0.26 -12.26 -7.63
N PHE A 36 -0.54 -13.33 -7.46
CA PHE A 36 -0.01 -14.67 -7.13
C PHE A 36 0.42 -15.51 -8.33
N ARG A 37 0.33 -14.96 -9.54
CA ARG A 37 1.00 -15.57 -10.71
C ARG A 37 2.52 -15.50 -10.60
N ASN A 38 3.05 -14.56 -9.80
CA ASN A 38 4.45 -14.55 -9.39
C ASN A 38 4.59 -15.22 -8.02
N LYS A 39 5.29 -16.36 -7.95
CA LYS A 39 5.47 -17.14 -6.72
C LYS A 39 6.31 -16.45 -5.65
N GLY A 40 7.25 -15.59 -6.05
CA GLY A 40 7.98 -14.74 -5.11
C GLY A 40 7.06 -13.75 -4.43
N CYS A 41 6.23 -13.06 -5.22
CA CYS A 41 5.21 -12.14 -4.71
C CYS A 41 4.21 -12.84 -3.77
N GLU A 42 3.73 -14.04 -4.15
CA GLU A 42 2.86 -14.86 -3.30
C GLU A 42 3.51 -15.21 -1.96
N ALA A 43 4.75 -15.72 -1.98
CA ALA A 43 5.47 -16.10 -0.78
C ALA A 43 5.73 -14.90 0.15
N SER A 44 6.16 -13.77 -0.42
CA SER A 44 6.36 -12.54 0.35
C SER A 44 5.07 -12.05 1.01
N LEU A 45 3.95 -12.04 0.28
CA LEU A 45 2.68 -11.58 0.83
C LEU A 45 2.19 -12.49 1.96
N LYS A 46 2.28 -13.82 1.78
CA LYS A 46 1.96 -14.81 2.81
C LYS A 46 2.78 -14.59 4.07
N ALA A 47 4.10 -14.38 3.92
CA ALA A 47 4.98 -14.12 5.06
C ALA A 47 4.62 -12.83 5.81
N ILE A 48 4.29 -11.75 5.08
CA ILE A 48 3.87 -10.47 5.66
C ILE A 48 2.56 -10.63 6.44
N VAL A 49 1.54 -11.21 5.82
CA VAL A 49 0.22 -11.39 6.45
C VAL A 49 0.34 -12.28 7.69
N ASN A 50 1.03 -13.42 7.60
CA ASN A 50 1.23 -14.31 8.74
C ASN A 50 2.03 -13.63 9.85
N GLY A 51 3.08 -12.89 9.51
CA GLY A 51 3.88 -12.15 10.48
C GLY A 51 3.08 -11.09 11.24
N ILE A 52 2.22 -10.34 10.55
CA ILE A 52 1.33 -9.37 11.18
C ILE A 52 0.28 -10.07 12.04
N ARG A 53 -0.34 -11.15 11.56
CA ARG A 53 -1.35 -11.91 12.32
C ARG A 53 -0.80 -12.56 13.59
N ASN A 54 0.46 -12.99 13.57
CA ASN A 54 1.13 -13.48 14.78
C ASN A 54 1.29 -12.39 15.85
N LEU A 55 1.27 -11.11 15.46
CA LEU A 55 1.35 -9.96 16.37
C LEU A 55 -0.03 -9.41 16.74
N ASP A 56 -0.98 -9.46 15.81
CA ASP A 56 -2.37 -9.02 15.94
C ASP A 56 -3.28 -10.03 15.21
N GLY A 57 -3.82 -10.99 15.97
CA GLY A 57 -4.61 -12.11 15.43
C GLY A 57 -5.85 -11.67 14.65
N ASP A 58 -6.36 -10.48 14.99
CA ASP A 58 -7.54 -9.92 14.38
C ASP A 58 -7.22 -9.01 13.18
N ALA A 59 -5.97 -8.73 12.82
CA ALA A 59 -5.68 -7.83 11.69
C ALA A 59 -6.50 -8.12 10.40
N GLU A 60 -7.03 -7.07 9.77
CA GLU A 60 -7.72 -7.14 8.47
C GLU A 60 -6.83 -6.66 7.33
N PHE A 61 -7.01 -7.26 6.16
CA PHE A 61 -6.25 -6.95 4.96
C PHE A 61 -7.16 -6.67 3.77
N LYS A 62 -6.93 -5.54 3.12
CA LYS A 62 -7.33 -5.29 1.73
C LYS A 62 -6.06 -5.28 0.89
N ILE A 63 -6.04 -6.01 -0.21
CA ILE A 63 -4.84 -6.25 -1.01
C ILE A 63 -5.14 -5.88 -2.46
N PHE A 64 -4.41 -4.91 -3.01
CA PHE A 64 -4.48 -4.64 -4.45
C PHE A 64 -3.70 -5.67 -5.25
N THR A 65 -4.31 -6.18 -6.31
CA THR A 65 -3.71 -7.13 -7.25
C THR A 65 -4.24 -6.92 -8.67
N TRP A 66 -3.49 -7.40 -9.68
CA TRP A 66 -3.92 -7.43 -11.07
C TRP A 66 -4.87 -8.58 -11.39
N THR A 67 -4.92 -9.61 -10.54
CA THR A 67 -5.70 -10.83 -10.78
C THR A 67 -6.48 -11.23 -9.53
N PRO A 68 -7.41 -10.39 -9.02
CA PRO A 68 -8.14 -10.69 -7.79
C PRO A 68 -8.95 -11.99 -7.89
N GLU A 69 -9.46 -12.34 -9.07
CA GLU A 69 -10.21 -13.57 -9.31
C GLU A 69 -9.33 -14.83 -9.17
N TYR A 70 -8.03 -14.71 -9.44
CA TYR A 70 -7.07 -15.79 -9.24
C TYR A 70 -6.56 -15.81 -7.80
N ASP A 71 -6.23 -14.64 -7.26
CA ASP A 71 -5.61 -14.52 -5.94
C ASP A 71 -6.60 -14.83 -4.80
N VAL A 72 -7.90 -14.62 -5.01
CA VAL A 72 -8.96 -14.95 -4.03
C VAL A 72 -9.01 -16.44 -3.71
N LEU A 73 -8.48 -17.32 -4.57
CA LEU A 73 -8.40 -18.76 -4.29
C LEU A 73 -7.56 -19.05 -3.04
N TRP A 74 -6.70 -18.14 -2.61
CA TRP A 74 -5.97 -18.21 -1.34
C TRP A 74 -6.79 -17.80 -0.11
N VAL A 75 -7.90 -17.06 -0.28
CA VAL A 75 -8.76 -16.57 0.82
C VAL A 75 -9.45 -17.71 1.57
N GLY A 76 -9.57 -18.89 0.96
CA GLY A 76 -10.08 -20.09 1.63
C GLY A 76 -9.35 -20.41 2.94
N GLU A 77 -8.07 -20.02 3.06
CA GLU A 77 -7.24 -20.19 4.26
C GLU A 77 -7.18 -18.92 5.15
N ASN A 78 -7.70 -17.77 4.68
CA ASN A 78 -7.49 -16.46 5.30
C ASN A 78 -8.75 -15.56 5.25
N ARG A 79 -9.71 -15.81 6.16
CA ARG A 79 -11.02 -15.10 6.21
C ARG A 79 -10.95 -13.58 6.38
N ASN A 80 -9.84 -13.02 6.87
CA ASN A 80 -9.68 -11.58 7.11
C ASN A 80 -8.90 -10.86 5.99
N ALA A 81 -8.64 -11.52 4.87
CA ALA A 81 -8.01 -10.92 3.70
C ALA A 81 -8.98 -10.84 2.52
N SER A 82 -9.00 -9.68 1.85
CA SER A 82 -9.79 -9.46 0.64
C SER A 82 -8.92 -8.88 -0.47
N PHE A 83 -9.16 -9.34 -1.69
CA PHE A 83 -8.42 -8.89 -2.87
C PHE A 83 -9.25 -7.90 -3.66
N LEU A 84 -8.60 -6.81 -4.05
CA LEU A 84 -9.17 -5.72 -4.81
C LEU A 84 -8.39 -5.55 -6.11
N THR A 85 -9.07 -5.15 -7.18
CA THR A 85 -8.38 -4.75 -8.40
C THR A 85 -7.55 -3.49 -8.14
N VAL A 86 -6.30 -3.44 -8.64
CA VAL A 86 -5.46 -2.24 -8.60
C VAL A 86 -6.24 -1.04 -9.21
N PRO A 87 -6.42 0.07 -8.46
CA PRO A 87 -7.10 1.24 -8.99
C PRO A 87 -6.27 1.85 -10.13
N PHE A 88 -6.92 2.49 -11.09
CA PHE A 88 -6.30 3.14 -12.25
C PHE A 88 -5.64 2.20 -13.29
N ARG A 89 -5.83 0.88 -13.19
CA ARG A 89 -5.34 -0.11 -14.18
C ARG A 89 -5.62 0.29 -15.64
N GLY A 90 -6.85 0.71 -15.95
CA GLY A 90 -7.28 1.04 -17.32
C GLY A 90 -7.03 2.48 -17.78
N PHE A 91 -6.68 3.39 -16.86
CA PHE A 91 -6.48 4.82 -17.15
C PHE A 91 -5.06 5.17 -17.65
N PHE A 92 -4.24 4.13 -17.81
CA PHE A 92 -2.81 4.15 -18.07
C PHE A 92 -2.38 4.81 -19.40
N PRO A 93 -3.07 4.61 -20.54
CA PRO A 93 -2.62 5.18 -21.82
C PRO A 93 -3.01 6.65 -22.00
N LEU A 94 -4.07 7.11 -21.33
CA LEU A 94 -4.77 8.36 -21.67
C LEU A 94 -4.31 9.58 -20.85
N LEU A 95 -3.89 9.40 -19.60
CA LEU A 95 -3.71 10.54 -18.67
C LEU A 95 -2.33 11.21 -18.71
N GLY A 96 -1.32 10.56 -19.31
CA GLY A 96 0.06 11.04 -19.28
C GLY A 96 0.61 11.27 -17.86
N ASN A 97 1.92 11.47 -17.73
CA ASN A 97 2.57 11.64 -16.42
C ASN A 97 2.20 12.96 -15.69
N LYS A 98 1.37 13.83 -16.28
CA LYS A 98 1.18 15.22 -15.83
C LYS A 98 -0.13 15.47 -15.07
N ILE A 99 -1.19 14.67 -15.30
CA ILE A 99 -2.55 15.06 -14.86
C ILE A 99 -2.82 14.73 -13.39
N LEU A 100 -2.12 13.78 -12.77
CA LEU A 100 -2.38 13.35 -11.37
C LEU A 100 -1.25 13.75 -10.40
N SER A 101 -0.74 14.97 -10.52
CA SER A 101 0.38 15.42 -9.69
C SER A 101 -0.04 15.87 -8.28
N ARG A 102 -1.33 16.18 -8.07
CA ARG A 102 -1.81 16.78 -6.82
C ARG A 102 -2.65 15.79 -6.00
N PRO A 103 -2.40 15.65 -4.68
CA PRO A 103 -3.13 14.74 -3.81
C PRO A 103 -4.66 14.87 -3.84
N TRP A 104 -5.19 16.09 -4.00
CA TRP A 104 -6.65 16.33 -4.04
C TRP A 104 -7.33 15.77 -5.29
N GLN A 105 -6.61 15.62 -6.40
CA GLN A 105 -7.18 15.12 -7.65
C GLN A 105 -7.66 13.68 -7.48
N TYR A 106 -6.90 12.85 -6.75
CA TYR A 106 -7.30 11.46 -6.46
C TYR A 106 -8.60 11.37 -5.66
N ARG A 107 -8.80 12.28 -4.71
CA ARG A 107 -10.04 12.33 -3.91
C ARG A 107 -11.25 12.72 -4.75
N LEU A 108 -11.10 13.68 -5.66
CA LEU A 108 -12.18 14.06 -6.58
C LEU A 108 -12.51 12.93 -7.54
N ILE A 109 -11.49 12.27 -8.08
CA ILE A 109 -11.67 11.13 -8.99
C ILE A 109 -12.44 9.99 -8.29
N GLY A 110 -12.13 9.71 -7.03
CA GLY A 110 -12.91 8.78 -6.21
C GLY A 110 -14.37 9.18 -6.06
N LYS A 111 -14.63 10.47 -5.77
CA LYS A 111 -16.00 11.00 -5.61
C LYS A 111 -16.82 10.99 -6.90
N LEU A 112 -16.17 11.23 -8.04
CA LEU A 112 -16.83 11.26 -9.35
C LEU A 112 -17.17 9.86 -9.86
N GLY A 113 -16.71 8.78 -9.19
CA GLY A 113 -17.13 7.42 -9.50
C GLY A 113 -16.74 6.93 -10.89
N MET A 114 -15.60 7.39 -11.44
CA MET A 114 -15.20 7.08 -12.83
C MET A 114 -15.01 5.59 -13.13
N SER A 115 -14.77 4.76 -12.11
CA SER A 115 -14.91 3.30 -12.21
C SER A 115 -15.11 2.70 -10.82
N GLU A 116 -15.75 1.52 -10.77
CA GLU A 116 -15.95 0.76 -9.54
C GLU A 116 -14.61 0.39 -8.88
N SER A 117 -13.59 0.04 -9.68
CA SER A 117 -12.23 -0.23 -9.17
C SER A 117 -11.56 0.98 -8.53
N ILE A 118 -11.77 2.18 -9.07
CA ILE A 118 -11.26 3.43 -8.48
C ILE A 118 -12.00 3.74 -7.19
N LYS A 119 -13.34 3.65 -7.19
CA LYS A 119 -14.16 3.89 -6.00
C LYS A 119 -13.75 2.95 -4.85
N ASN A 120 -13.74 1.64 -5.10
CA ASN A 120 -13.31 0.64 -4.13
C ASN A 120 -11.87 0.85 -3.67
N GLY A 121 -10.99 1.28 -4.58
CA GLY A 121 -9.62 1.65 -4.24
C GLY A 121 -9.55 2.82 -3.26
N MET A 122 -10.28 3.91 -3.51
CA MET A 122 -10.28 5.09 -2.64
C MET A 122 -10.93 4.79 -1.28
N GLU A 123 -12.00 4.01 -1.25
CA GLU A 123 -12.63 3.53 -0.02
C GLU A 123 -11.66 2.66 0.80
N ALA A 124 -10.86 1.80 0.14
CA ALA A 124 -9.83 1.01 0.81
C ALA A 124 -8.74 1.90 1.45
N PHE A 125 -8.30 2.96 0.77
CA PHE A 125 -7.36 3.93 1.36
C PHE A 125 -7.96 4.66 2.56
N GLN A 126 -9.24 5.01 2.52
CA GLN A 126 -9.92 5.66 3.65
C GLN A 126 -10.09 4.70 4.84
N TRP A 127 -10.44 3.45 4.56
CA TRP A 127 -10.66 2.38 5.53
C TRP A 127 -9.38 1.98 6.28
N ALA A 128 -8.23 1.92 5.62
CA ALA A 128 -6.99 1.44 6.21
C ALA A 128 -6.47 2.35 7.34
N ASP A 129 -5.92 1.73 8.39
CA ASP A 129 -5.16 2.43 9.43
C ASP A 129 -3.69 2.59 9.00
N VAL A 130 -3.16 1.62 8.25
CA VAL A 130 -1.80 1.62 7.70
C VAL A 130 -1.78 1.11 6.26
N VAL A 131 -0.96 1.73 5.40
CA VAL A 131 -0.71 1.27 4.03
C VAL A 131 0.66 0.60 3.96
N LEU A 132 0.71 -0.63 3.48
CA LEU A 132 1.95 -1.36 3.22
C LEU A 132 2.22 -1.35 1.72
N SER A 133 3.33 -0.77 1.30
CA SER A 133 3.84 -0.93 -0.07
C SER A 133 4.83 -2.08 -0.08
N THR A 134 4.61 -3.02 -1.01
CA THR A 134 5.46 -4.21 -1.22
C THR A 134 5.86 -4.26 -2.70
N GLY A 135 6.87 -5.07 -3.05
CA GLY A 135 7.16 -5.36 -4.45
C GLY A 135 8.64 -5.39 -4.85
N GLY A 136 9.60 -5.62 -3.95
CA GLY A 136 11.00 -5.79 -4.35
C GLY A 136 11.57 -4.53 -5.02
N ASP A 137 12.10 -4.67 -6.22
CA ASP A 137 12.83 -3.65 -6.99
C ASP A 137 11.96 -2.79 -7.93
N ILE A 138 10.64 -2.76 -7.73
CA ILE A 138 9.69 -1.96 -8.55
C ILE A 138 9.87 -0.43 -8.46
N PHE A 139 10.69 0.07 -7.53
CA PHE A 139 11.02 1.49 -7.39
C PHE A 139 12.37 1.81 -8.03
N SER A 140 12.51 1.45 -9.30
CA SER A 140 13.73 1.60 -10.08
C SER A 140 13.37 1.86 -11.56
N SER A 141 14.39 2.11 -12.38
CA SER A 141 14.25 2.20 -13.83
C SER A 141 14.33 0.84 -14.53
N THR A 142 14.66 -0.24 -13.80
CA THR A 142 14.73 -1.58 -14.39
C THR A 142 13.36 -2.15 -14.74
N TYR A 143 12.28 -1.56 -14.17
CA TYR A 143 10.90 -1.89 -14.51
C TYR A 143 10.17 -0.67 -15.08
N PRO A 144 9.32 -0.88 -16.09
CA PRO A 144 8.42 0.17 -16.55
C PRO A 144 7.40 0.52 -15.47
N GLY A 145 6.91 1.75 -15.51
CA GLY A 145 5.75 2.15 -14.70
C GLY A 145 6.06 2.63 -13.29
N LEU A 146 7.31 3.03 -12.98
CA LEU A 146 7.68 3.66 -11.70
C LEU A 146 6.64 4.69 -11.22
N PHE A 147 6.24 5.61 -12.11
CA PHE A 147 5.29 6.68 -11.76
C PHE A 147 3.95 6.16 -11.23
N LEU A 148 3.51 4.99 -11.69
CA LEU A 148 2.27 4.37 -11.25
C LEU A 148 2.44 3.63 -9.93
N ARG A 149 3.60 3.01 -9.72
CA ARG A 149 3.96 2.45 -8.40
C ARG A 149 4.01 3.52 -7.32
N LEU A 150 4.27 4.78 -7.70
CA LEU A 150 4.21 5.93 -6.80
C LEU A 150 2.79 6.46 -6.54
N ILE A 151 1.77 6.08 -7.32
CA ILE A 151 0.39 6.56 -7.13
C ILE A 151 -0.16 6.12 -5.77
N PRO A 152 -0.12 4.83 -5.38
CA PRO A 152 -0.62 4.39 -4.08
C PRO A 152 -0.05 5.18 -2.90
N ILE A 153 1.25 5.51 -2.94
CA ILE A 153 1.93 6.30 -1.91
C ILE A 153 1.37 7.72 -1.85
N LYS A 154 1.18 8.37 -3.01
CA LYS A 154 0.59 9.71 -3.08
C LYS A 154 -0.86 9.73 -2.63
N VAL A 155 -1.64 8.68 -2.95
CA VAL A 155 -3.03 8.55 -2.51
C VAL A 155 -3.09 8.36 -1.00
N ALA A 156 -2.30 7.46 -0.43
CA ALA A 156 -2.20 7.25 1.01
C ALA A 156 -1.84 8.56 1.75
N ALA A 157 -0.83 9.28 1.25
CA ALA A 157 -0.47 10.60 1.75
C ALA A 157 -1.63 11.60 1.69
N SER A 158 -2.43 11.57 0.62
CA SER A 158 -3.63 12.42 0.50
C SER A 158 -4.63 12.12 1.63
N TYR A 159 -4.78 10.86 2.05
CA TYR A 159 -5.64 10.45 3.15
C TYR A 159 -4.95 10.52 4.53
N LYS A 160 -3.74 11.09 4.60
CA LYS A 160 -2.90 11.15 5.81
C LYS A 160 -2.67 9.77 6.44
N LYS A 161 -2.64 8.72 5.62
CA LYS A 161 -2.37 7.36 6.08
C LYS A 161 -0.87 7.12 6.16
N PRO A 162 -0.36 6.52 7.25
CA PRO A 162 1.04 6.12 7.31
C PRO A 162 1.33 5.07 6.24
N VAL A 163 2.50 5.17 5.62
CA VAL A 163 2.95 4.26 4.56
C VAL A 163 4.22 3.57 5.02
N ILE A 164 4.25 2.24 4.95
CA ILE A 164 5.44 1.45 5.24
C ILE A 164 5.92 0.82 3.94
N LEU A 165 7.18 1.08 3.58
CA LEU A 165 7.86 0.36 2.50
C LEU A 165 8.47 -0.91 3.08
N LEU A 166 8.05 -2.08 2.59
CA LEU A 166 8.49 -3.36 3.13
C LEU A 166 9.12 -4.22 2.02
N GLY A 167 10.38 -4.62 2.24
CA GLY A 167 11.10 -5.52 1.34
C GLY A 167 11.37 -4.89 -0.03
N HIS A 168 11.77 -3.63 -0.06
CA HIS A 168 12.04 -2.90 -1.29
C HIS A 168 13.53 -2.72 -1.56
N SER A 169 13.94 -3.02 -2.79
CA SER A 169 15.15 -2.46 -3.40
C SER A 169 14.75 -1.18 -4.14
N ILE A 170 15.51 -0.10 -3.92
CA ILE A 170 15.19 1.21 -4.50
C ILE A 170 16.33 1.62 -5.43
N GLY A 171 15.98 2.00 -6.65
CA GLY A 171 16.93 2.28 -7.71
C GLY A 171 17.48 1.01 -8.38
N PRO A 172 18.38 1.18 -9.38
CA PRO A 172 18.91 2.45 -9.87
C PRO A 172 17.83 3.30 -10.57
N PHE A 173 18.09 4.61 -10.66
CA PHE A 173 17.29 5.54 -11.46
C PHE A 173 18.13 6.02 -12.65
N GLU A 174 17.72 5.67 -13.87
CA GLU A 174 18.39 6.09 -15.11
C GLU A 174 18.12 7.56 -15.45
N LYS A 175 16.96 8.10 -15.02
CA LYS A 175 16.55 9.47 -15.32
C LYS A 175 16.37 10.29 -14.06
N GLU A 176 16.87 11.53 -14.09
CA GLU A 176 16.75 12.47 -12.97
C GLU A 176 15.29 12.75 -12.58
N ASN A 177 14.37 12.72 -13.55
CA ASN A 177 12.95 12.93 -13.28
C ASN A 177 12.32 11.77 -12.48
N GLU A 178 12.79 10.54 -12.67
CA GLU A 178 12.36 9.34 -11.94
C GLU A 178 12.81 9.42 -10.49
N TYR A 179 14.09 9.74 -10.26
CA TYR A 179 14.64 9.98 -8.93
C TYR A 179 13.89 11.11 -8.21
N LYS A 180 13.70 12.27 -8.86
CA LYS A 180 12.93 13.40 -8.31
C LYS A 180 11.50 13.02 -7.97
N ALA A 181 10.83 12.23 -8.81
CA ALA A 181 9.47 11.79 -8.57
C ALA A 181 9.37 10.82 -7.38
N PHE A 182 10.28 9.86 -7.29
CA PHE A 182 10.41 8.96 -6.15
C PHE A 182 10.63 9.77 -4.86
N LYS A 183 11.67 10.61 -4.84
CA LYS A 183 12.00 11.47 -3.68
C LYS A 183 10.83 12.35 -3.26
N LYS A 184 10.07 12.91 -4.20
CA LYS A 184 8.87 13.70 -3.91
C LYS A 184 7.77 12.86 -3.27
N ALA A 185 7.50 11.66 -3.76
CA ALA A 185 6.51 10.77 -3.17
C ALA A 185 6.87 10.38 -1.72
N MET A 186 8.17 10.13 -1.47
CA MET A 186 8.67 9.74 -0.14
C MET A 186 8.69 10.86 0.89
N LYS A 187 8.64 12.14 0.46
CA LYS A 187 8.60 13.29 1.39
C LYS A 187 7.27 13.44 2.13
N HIS A 188 6.23 12.72 1.73
CA HIS A 188 4.94 12.83 2.40
C HIS A 188 4.92 12.09 3.74
N GLY A 189 4.35 12.75 4.76
CA GLY A 189 4.56 12.43 6.18
C GLY A 189 4.14 11.04 6.61
N ASN A 190 4.92 10.48 7.54
CA ASN A 190 4.79 9.15 8.16
C ASN A 190 5.19 7.98 7.25
N LEU A 191 6.18 8.19 6.37
CA LEU A 191 6.86 7.09 5.70
C LEU A 191 7.84 6.41 6.67
N SER A 192 7.71 5.10 6.87
CA SER A 192 8.74 4.28 7.51
C SER A 192 9.28 3.30 6.49
N VAL A 193 10.60 3.29 6.28
CA VAL A 193 11.27 2.31 5.42
C VAL A 193 11.76 1.18 6.31
N LEU A 194 11.26 -0.03 6.07
CA LEU A 194 11.71 -1.22 6.77
C LEU A 194 12.44 -2.12 5.78
N SER A 195 13.76 -2.03 5.79
CA SER A 195 14.63 -3.02 5.16
C SER A 195 14.65 -4.26 6.03
N ILE A 196 14.32 -5.43 5.46
CA ILE A 196 14.48 -6.74 6.10
C ILE A 196 15.89 -7.22 5.80
#